data_AF-A0A176JZC3-F1
#
_entry.id   AF-A0A176JZC3-F1
#
_cell.length_a   1.000
_cell.length_b   1.000
_cell.length_c   1.000
_cell.angle_alpha   90.00
_cell.angle_beta   90.00
_cell.angle_gamma   90.00
#
_symmetry.space_group_name_H-M   'P 1'
#
loop_
_entity.id
_entity.type
_entity.pdbx_description
1 polymer ?
#
loop_
_entity_poly.entity_id
_entity_poly.type
_entity_poly.pdbx_seq_one_letter_code
_entity_poly.pdbx_strand_id
1 'polypeptide(L)'
;MLSKEFKNHLIETSISILWDQWKNLGAWIEPGEKFKFYSDPEASVLFSMYFANHEKRFGKIIEEWIAVNRQHLNATRLKRLSKMFPNKCRIFDHVESKMQIPGKPKFVSKLDILLPENLLPRLRFLFGCSTKAEVVFHLLTRGSSNSNQIAKERFLNQKAVLIELNKLSEAGLLIEKRTGRGRSFSISSDFARVLPKPLLFSTVPWVLLTATFLLEKCLKDDYLEDEYLVYSAFNDFKKEITFMLFKSLPCEIHLNSKTAEKFYSSIVDYWECLTGKIVSAE
;
A
#
# COMPACT_ATOMS: atom_id res chain seq x y z
N MET A 1 22.92 -10.47 -10.83
CA MET A 1 22.14 -9.24 -11.10
C MET A 1 22.93 -8.04 -10.62
N LEU A 2 23.16 -7.06 -11.49
CA LEU A 2 23.90 -5.83 -11.16
C LEU A 2 23.00 -4.81 -10.43
N SER A 3 23.60 -3.88 -9.67
CA SER A 3 22.88 -2.85 -8.90
C SER A 3 21.93 -2.00 -9.76
N LYS A 4 22.35 -1.69 -10.99
CA LYS A 4 21.56 -0.91 -11.97
C LYS A 4 20.37 -1.69 -12.52
N GLU A 5 20.58 -2.97 -12.84
CA GLU A 5 19.50 -3.88 -13.25
C GLU A 5 18.48 -4.03 -12.12
N PHE A 6 18.95 -4.20 -10.88
CA PHE A 6 18.10 -4.30 -9.71
C PHE A 6 17.27 -3.04 -9.47
N LYS A 7 17.89 -1.86 -9.59
CA LYS A 7 17.20 -0.57 -9.52
C LYS A 7 16.09 -0.47 -10.58
N ASN A 8 16.39 -0.81 -11.83
CA ASN A 8 15.41 -0.77 -12.92
C ASN A 8 14.26 -1.74 -12.65
N HIS A 9 14.56 -2.96 -12.21
CA HIS A 9 13.54 -3.95 -11.86
C HIS A 9 12.60 -3.47 -10.75
N LEU A 10 13.11 -2.81 -9.71
CA LEU A 10 12.28 -2.22 -8.65
C LEU A 10 11.34 -1.13 -9.18
N ILE A 11 11.84 -0.28 -10.08
CA ILE A 11 11.05 0.80 -10.70
C ILE A 11 9.96 0.20 -11.60
N GLU A 12 10.32 -0.71 -12.49
CA GLU A 12 9.39 -1.38 -13.41
C GLU A 12 8.30 -2.13 -12.65
N THR A 13 8.67 -2.92 -11.65
CA THR A 13 7.69 -3.67 -10.85
C THR A 13 6.79 -2.75 -10.04
N SER A 14 7.32 -1.65 -9.50
CA SER A 14 6.50 -0.64 -8.80
C SER A 14 5.50 0.02 -9.75
N ILE A 15 5.90 0.32 -10.98
CA ILE A 15 5.03 0.88 -12.03
C ILE A 15 3.95 -0.14 -12.42
N SER A 16 4.29 -1.42 -12.62
CA SER A 16 3.31 -2.48 -12.88
C SER A 16 2.28 -2.59 -11.77
N ILE A 17 2.72 -2.63 -10.50
CA ILE A 17 1.82 -2.67 -9.34
C ILE A 17 0.87 -1.47 -9.36
N LEU A 18 1.38 -0.26 -9.60
CA LEU A 18 0.56 0.94 -9.66
C LEU A 18 -0.45 0.92 -10.81
N TRP A 19 -0.09 0.37 -11.97
CA TRP A 19 -1.00 0.22 -13.10
C TRP A 19 -2.15 -0.74 -12.80
N ASP A 20 -1.88 -1.88 -12.18
CA ASP A 20 -2.91 -2.80 -11.70
C ASP A 20 -3.83 -2.13 -10.68
N GLN A 21 -3.26 -1.37 -9.75
CA GLN A 21 -4.05 -0.60 -8.79
C GLN A 21 -4.96 0.41 -9.49
N TRP A 22 -4.45 1.19 -10.45
CA TRP A 22 -5.26 2.16 -11.19
C TRP A 22 -6.36 1.50 -12.01
N LYS A 23 -6.08 0.34 -12.62
CA LYS A 23 -7.09 -0.45 -13.32
C LYS A 23 -8.22 -0.87 -12.37
N ASN A 24 -7.88 -1.44 -11.22
CA ASN A 24 -8.88 -1.83 -10.21
C ASN A 24 -9.64 -0.61 -9.67
N LEU A 25 -8.99 0.55 -9.60
CA LEU A 25 -9.61 1.81 -9.20
C LEU A 25 -10.42 2.49 -10.32
N GLY A 26 -10.54 1.89 -11.51
CA GLY A 26 -11.42 2.34 -12.60
C GLY A 26 -10.74 3.10 -13.73
N ALA A 27 -9.41 3.08 -13.85
CA ALA A 27 -8.71 3.63 -15.01
C ALA A 27 -8.79 2.68 -16.22
N TRP A 28 -9.03 3.25 -17.40
CA TRP A 28 -9.09 2.56 -18.69
C TRP A 28 -7.68 2.34 -19.22
N ILE A 29 -7.13 1.18 -18.86
CA ILE A 29 -5.78 0.77 -19.21
C ILE A 29 -5.87 -0.60 -19.88
N GLU A 30 -5.00 -0.85 -20.85
CA GLU A 30 -4.85 -2.16 -21.47
C GLU A 30 -4.56 -3.25 -20.43
N PRO A 31 -4.87 -4.53 -20.73
CA PRO A 31 -4.55 -5.64 -19.84
C PRO A 31 -3.03 -5.70 -19.57
N GLY A 32 -2.64 -5.30 -18.36
CA GLY A 32 -1.29 -5.52 -17.82
C GLY A 32 -1.23 -6.68 -16.83
N GLU A 33 -0.12 -6.76 -16.11
CA GLU A 33 0.06 -7.70 -15.00
C GLU A 33 -1.03 -7.52 -13.93
N LYS A 34 -1.43 -8.62 -13.29
CA LYS A 34 -2.40 -8.61 -12.19
C LYS A 34 -1.73 -9.07 -10.89
N PHE A 35 -2.05 -8.39 -9.81
CA PHE A 35 -1.48 -8.66 -8.49
C PHE A 35 -2.56 -8.96 -7.45
N LYS A 36 -2.22 -9.79 -6.45
CA LYS A 36 -3.12 -10.15 -5.34
C LYS A 36 -3.09 -9.13 -4.21
N PHE A 37 -3.35 -7.87 -4.56
CA PHE A 37 -3.38 -6.77 -3.60
C PHE A 37 -4.78 -6.17 -3.45
N TYR A 38 -5.10 -5.74 -2.24
CA TYR A 38 -6.21 -4.81 -2.07
C TYR A 38 -5.86 -3.44 -2.65
N SER A 39 -6.83 -2.86 -3.36
CA SER A 39 -6.77 -1.51 -3.89
C SER A 39 -6.70 -0.48 -2.77
N ASP A 40 -5.67 0.37 -2.82
CA ASP A 40 -5.41 1.39 -1.81
C ASP A 40 -5.28 2.77 -2.47
N PRO A 41 -6.37 3.59 -2.49
CA PRO A 41 -6.37 4.87 -3.19
C PRO A 41 -5.26 5.84 -2.76
N GLU A 42 -4.95 5.91 -1.46
CA GLU A 42 -3.91 6.84 -0.98
C GLU A 42 -2.51 6.38 -1.40
N ALA A 43 -2.25 5.07 -1.35
CA ALA A 43 -0.99 4.53 -1.86
C ALA A 43 -0.88 4.76 -3.36
N SER A 44 -1.91 4.44 -4.15
CA SER A 44 -1.93 4.65 -5.59
C SER A 44 -1.63 6.10 -5.96
N VAL A 45 -2.30 7.07 -5.34
CA VAL A 45 -2.04 8.49 -5.58
C VAL A 45 -0.60 8.87 -5.21
N LEU A 46 -0.19 8.57 -3.98
CA LEU A 46 1.07 9.06 -3.43
C LEU A 46 2.29 8.47 -4.15
N PHE A 47 2.31 7.16 -4.34
CA PHE A 47 3.44 6.50 -4.99
C PHE A 47 3.46 6.76 -6.49
N SER A 48 2.31 6.89 -7.16
CA SER A 48 2.29 7.29 -8.57
C SER A 48 2.88 8.68 -8.78
N MET A 49 2.71 9.60 -7.83
CA MET A 49 3.40 10.89 -7.89
C MET A 49 4.91 10.77 -7.67
N TYR A 50 5.37 9.88 -6.78
CA TYR A 50 6.80 9.61 -6.61
C TYR A 50 7.41 9.02 -7.90
N PHE A 51 6.75 8.06 -8.53
CA PHE A 51 7.20 7.41 -9.75
C PHE A 51 6.87 8.18 -11.04
N ALA A 52 6.29 9.38 -10.96
CA ALA A 52 5.91 10.18 -12.13
C ALA A 52 7.10 10.59 -13.02
N ASN A 53 8.31 10.63 -12.46
CA ASN A 53 9.54 10.86 -13.22
C ASN A 53 9.87 9.70 -14.18
N HIS A 54 9.39 8.50 -13.88
CA HIS A 54 9.60 7.29 -14.67
C HIS A 54 8.38 6.93 -15.53
N GLU A 55 7.17 7.29 -15.08
CA GLU A 55 5.91 7.07 -15.79
C GLU A 55 5.05 8.34 -15.83
N LYS A 56 5.14 9.06 -16.96
CA LYS A 56 4.49 10.37 -17.12
C LYS A 56 2.97 10.32 -17.11
N ARG A 57 2.35 9.19 -17.47
CA ARG A 57 0.89 9.06 -17.58
C ARG A 57 0.19 9.15 -16.23
N PHE A 58 0.87 8.81 -15.14
CA PHE A 58 0.30 8.83 -13.79
C PHE A 58 -0.26 10.19 -13.38
N GLY A 59 0.39 11.30 -13.74
CA GLY A 59 -0.08 12.63 -13.37
C GLY A 59 -1.51 12.89 -13.82
N LYS A 60 -1.83 12.54 -15.07
CA LYS A 60 -3.16 12.71 -15.65
C LYS A 60 -4.20 11.78 -15.01
N ILE A 61 -3.82 10.53 -14.75
CA ILE A 61 -4.72 9.55 -14.14
C ILE A 61 -5.10 9.95 -12.73
N ILE A 62 -4.13 10.45 -11.94
CA ILE A 62 -4.39 10.95 -10.60
C ILE A 62 -5.40 12.12 -10.66
N GLU A 63 -5.17 13.08 -11.55
CA GLU A 63 -6.06 14.25 -11.71
C GLU A 63 -7.49 13.84 -12.07
N GLU A 64 -7.66 13.01 -13.11
CA GLU A 64 -8.98 12.54 -13.53
C GLU A 64 -9.65 11.66 -12.47
N TRP A 65 -8.88 10.79 -11.79
CA TRP A 65 -9.42 9.92 -10.76
C TRP A 65 -9.88 10.70 -9.53
N ILE A 66 -9.12 11.70 -9.08
CA ILE A 66 -9.56 12.56 -7.97
C ILE A 66 -10.84 13.29 -8.37
N ALA A 67 -10.93 13.82 -9.60
CA ALA A 67 -12.13 14.50 -10.07
C ALA A 67 -13.40 13.61 -10.01
N VAL A 68 -13.27 12.32 -10.32
CA VAL A 68 -14.40 11.37 -10.38
C VAL A 68 -14.67 10.67 -9.05
N ASN A 69 -13.63 10.25 -8.33
CA ASN A 69 -13.69 9.27 -7.25
C ASN A 69 -13.19 9.81 -5.89
N ARG A 70 -12.96 11.13 -5.73
CA ARG A 70 -12.46 11.76 -4.47
C ARG A 70 -13.14 11.29 -3.19
N GLN A 71 -14.42 10.93 -3.27
CA GLN A 71 -15.20 10.47 -2.12
C GLN A 71 -14.63 9.21 -1.47
N HIS A 72 -13.78 8.46 -2.17
CA HIS A 72 -13.09 7.28 -1.66
C HIS A 72 -11.70 7.58 -1.08
N LEU A 73 -11.28 8.85 -1.03
CA LEU A 73 -9.96 9.25 -0.53
C LEU A 73 -10.04 9.80 0.90
N ASN A 74 -9.18 9.29 1.77
CA ASN A 74 -9.00 9.74 3.14
C ASN A 74 -7.79 10.67 3.22
N ALA A 75 -8.04 11.98 3.16
CA ALA A 75 -7.00 13.02 3.17
C ALA A 75 -6.10 12.96 4.43
N THR A 76 -6.67 12.59 5.58
CA THR A 76 -5.88 12.46 6.83
C THR A 76 -4.91 11.29 6.76
N ARG A 77 -5.34 10.16 6.20
CA ARG A 77 -4.49 8.99 5.99
C ARG A 77 -3.42 9.29 4.94
N LEU A 78 -3.80 9.89 3.82
CA LEU A 78 -2.86 10.32 2.77
C LEU A 78 -1.74 11.20 3.35
N LYS A 79 -2.11 12.21 4.15
CA LYS A 79 -1.17 13.11 4.84
C LYS A 79 -0.26 12.40 5.85
N ARG A 80 -0.71 11.31 6.46
CA ARG A 80 0.11 10.52 7.39
C ARG A 80 1.06 9.61 6.64
N LEU A 81 0.57 8.94 5.59
CA LEU A 81 1.37 8.09 4.73
C LEU A 81 2.49 8.89 4.06
N SER A 82 2.22 10.12 3.59
CA SER A 82 3.24 10.98 2.97
C SER A 82 4.40 11.34 3.91
N LYS A 83 4.21 11.33 5.23
CA LYS A 83 5.29 11.55 6.20
C LYS A 83 6.29 10.41 6.28
N MET A 84 5.97 9.24 5.74
CA MET A 84 6.89 8.11 5.67
C MET A 84 7.97 8.29 4.61
N PHE A 85 7.85 9.30 3.74
CA PHE A 85 8.79 9.54 2.66
C PHE A 85 9.91 10.50 3.12
N PRO A 86 11.19 10.12 2.94
CA PRO A 86 12.33 10.89 3.45
C PRO A 86 12.49 12.25 2.75
N ASN A 87 12.23 12.32 1.45
CA ASN A 87 12.11 13.59 0.74
C ASN A 87 10.65 14.00 0.83
N LYS A 88 10.38 15.09 1.56
CA LYS A 88 9.06 15.75 1.66
C LYS A 88 8.61 16.12 0.26
N CYS A 89 8.03 15.15 -0.41
CA CYS A 89 7.63 15.33 -1.76
C CYS A 89 6.55 16.42 -1.70
N ARG A 90 6.76 17.52 -2.42
CA ARG A 90 5.78 18.60 -2.64
C ARG A 90 4.47 18.05 -3.27
N ILE A 91 4.39 16.74 -3.46
CA ILE A 91 3.22 15.89 -3.68
C ILE A 91 1.99 16.41 -2.93
N PHE A 92 2.06 16.61 -1.60
CA PHE A 92 0.83 16.93 -0.86
C PHE A 92 0.25 18.29 -1.27
N ASP A 93 1.11 19.31 -1.43
CA ASP A 93 0.71 20.65 -1.88
C ASP A 93 0.21 20.62 -3.34
N HIS A 94 0.77 19.72 -4.17
CA HIS A 94 0.30 19.49 -5.53
C HIS A 94 -1.03 18.72 -5.62
N VAL A 95 -1.29 17.77 -4.74
CA VAL A 95 -2.57 17.03 -4.68
C VAL A 95 -3.69 17.99 -4.28
N GLU A 96 -3.50 18.81 -3.23
CA GLU A 96 -4.53 19.76 -2.79
C GLU A 96 -4.79 20.87 -3.83
N SER A 97 -3.74 21.40 -4.48
CA SER A 97 -3.90 22.46 -5.50
C SER A 97 -4.54 22.00 -6.80
N LYS A 98 -4.45 20.72 -7.17
CA LYS A 98 -5.06 20.17 -8.40
C LYS A 98 -6.51 19.69 -8.24
N MET A 99 -7.11 19.85 -7.05
CA MET A 99 -8.51 19.41 -6.79
C MET A 99 -9.60 20.26 -7.50
N GLN A 100 -9.25 21.19 -8.40
CA GLN A 100 -10.19 22.17 -8.99
C GLN A 100 -10.16 22.26 -10.53
N ILE A 101 -9.81 21.20 -11.26
CA ILE A 101 -9.84 21.24 -12.75
C ILE A 101 -10.98 20.37 -13.28
N PRO A 102 -12.05 20.96 -13.87
CA PRO A 102 -13.10 20.19 -14.50
C PRO A 102 -12.79 19.97 -15.98
N GLY A 103 -12.73 18.70 -16.37
CA GLY A 103 -12.87 18.24 -17.74
C GLY A 103 -13.62 16.90 -17.72
N LYS A 104 -14.35 16.56 -18.77
CA LYS A 104 -14.96 15.22 -18.88
C LYS A 104 -13.83 14.17 -18.80
N PRO A 105 -13.88 13.21 -17.87
CA PRO A 105 -12.82 12.23 -17.71
C PRO A 105 -12.74 11.39 -18.99
N LYS A 106 -11.51 11.17 -19.47
CA LYS A 106 -11.24 10.41 -20.70
C LYS A 106 -10.66 9.03 -20.41
N PHE A 107 -9.92 8.90 -19.31
CA PHE A 107 -9.16 7.71 -18.96
C PHE A 107 -9.64 7.05 -17.67
N VAL A 108 -10.60 7.64 -16.97
CA VAL A 108 -11.06 7.14 -15.67
C VAL A 108 -12.59 7.08 -15.63
N SER A 109 -13.12 5.93 -15.27
CA SER A 109 -14.54 5.76 -14.93
C SER A 109 -14.76 5.82 -13.43
N LYS A 110 -16.05 5.80 -13.05
CA LYS A 110 -16.43 5.57 -11.66
C LYS A 110 -15.86 4.24 -11.18
N LEU A 111 -15.29 4.23 -9.99
CA LEU A 111 -14.73 3.04 -9.35
C LEU A 111 -15.84 2.00 -9.11
N ASP A 112 -15.57 0.74 -9.47
CA ASP A 112 -16.45 -0.38 -9.13
C ASP A 112 -16.13 -0.90 -7.72
N ILE A 113 -16.95 -0.49 -6.75
CA ILE A 113 -16.79 -0.90 -5.34
C ILE A 113 -17.09 -2.38 -5.10
N LEU A 114 -17.65 -3.11 -6.07
CA LEU A 114 -17.99 -4.51 -5.90
C LEU A 114 -16.83 -5.45 -6.27
N LEU A 115 -15.79 -4.94 -6.94
CA LEU A 115 -14.56 -5.69 -7.17
C LEU A 115 -13.95 -6.16 -5.84
N PRO A 116 -13.50 -7.44 -5.74
CA PRO A 116 -12.92 -7.96 -4.51
C PRO A 116 -11.69 -7.17 -4.01
N GLU A 117 -10.87 -6.66 -4.94
CA GLU A 117 -9.69 -5.82 -4.66
C GLU A 117 -10.12 -4.49 -4.03
N ASN A 118 -11.31 -4.00 -4.33
CA ASN A 118 -11.86 -2.73 -3.84
C ASN A 118 -12.59 -2.86 -2.49
N LEU A 119 -12.22 -3.83 -1.65
CA LEU A 119 -12.78 -3.98 -0.31
C LEU A 119 -12.68 -2.69 0.53
N LEU A 120 -11.53 -2.01 0.51
CA LEU A 120 -11.37 -0.75 1.25
C LEU A 120 -12.29 0.37 0.71
N PRO A 121 -12.30 0.69 -0.61
CA PRO A 121 -13.28 1.60 -1.20
C PRO A 121 -14.74 1.24 -0.87
N ARG A 122 -15.09 -0.05 -0.87
CA ARG A 122 -16.43 -0.54 -0.51
C ARG A 122 -16.79 -0.26 0.95
N LEU A 123 -15.87 -0.54 1.87
CA LEU A 123 -16.06 -0.26 3.29
C LEU A 123 -16.16 1.25 3.55
N ARG A 124 -15.40 2.08 2.81
CA ARG A 124 -15.52 3.54 2.87
C ARG A 124 -16.86 4.04 2.34
N PHE A 125 -17.46 3.36 1.37
CA PHE A 125 -18.81 3.66 0.93
C PHE A 125 -19.85 3.36 2.03
N LEU A 126 -19.68 2.25 2.77
CA LEU A 126 -20.59 1.85 3.86
C LEU A 126 -20.42 2.66 5.15
N PHE A 127 -19.19 2.97 5.53
CA PHE A 127 -18.84 3.55 6.85
C PHE A 127 -18.32 4.99 6.76
N GLY A 128 -18.27 5.56 5.55
CA GLY A 128 -17.60 6.82 5.24
C GLY A 128 -16.07 6.68 5.18
N CYS A 129 -15.41 7.68 4.59
CA CYS A 129 -13.94 7.82 4.57
C CYS A 129 -13.39 8.21 5.93
N SER A 130 -13.49 7.30 6.89
CA SER A 130 -13.19 7.52 8.30
C SER A 130 -12.25 6.45 8.86
N THR A 131 -11.78 6.66 10.10
CA THR A 131 -11.03 5.65 10.87
C THR A 131 -11.81 4.33 11.00
N LYS A 132 -13.15 4.38 11.03
CA LYS A 132 -14.02 3.20 11.16
C LYS A 132 -13.83 2.23 9.99
N ALA A 133 -13.90 2.74 8.76
CA ALA A 133 -13.72 1.91 7.57
C ALA A 133 -12.35 1.20 7.56
N GLU A 134 -11.30 1.91 7.99
CA GLU A 134 -9.95 1.34 8.07
C GLU A 134 -9.79 0.28 9.16
N VAL A 135 -10.40 0.51 10.34
CA VAL A 135 -10.39 -0.45 11.44
C VAL A 135 -11.10 -1.72 11.01
N VAL A 136 -12.29 -1.61 10.41
CA VAL A 136 -13.04 -2.77 9.90
C VAL A 136 -12.26 -3.47 8.79
N PHE A 137 -11.69 -2.73 7.83
CA PHE A 137 -10.83 -3.28 6.78
C PHE A 137 -9.68 -4.09 7.37
N HIS A 138 -8.91 -3.49 8.29
CA HIS A 138 -7.75 -4.14 8.91
C HIS A 138 -8.14 -5.41 9.66
N LEU A 139 -9.22 -5.38 10.45
CA LEU A 139 -9.67 -6.54 11.21
C LEU A 139 -10.23 -7.64 10.31
N LEU A 140 -10.92 -7.31 9.21
CA LEU A 140 -11.36 -8.31 8.22
C LEU A 140 -10.17 -9.00 7.57
N THR A 141 -9.11 -8.25 7.22
CA THR A 141 -7.99 -8.81 6.46
C THR A 141 -6.90 -9.43 7.34
N ARG A 142 -6.79 -9.04 8.61
CA ARG A 142 -5.76 -9.53 9.55
C ARG A 142 -6.34 -10.39 10.70
N GLY A 143 -7.66 -10.47 10.84
CA GLY A 143 -8.35 -11.26 11.86
C GLY A 143 -8.41 -10.60 13.23
N SER A 144 -7.25 -10.38 13.87
CA SER A 144 -7.18 -9.70 15.18
C SER A 144 -6.02 -8.73 15.27
N SER A 145 -6.20 -7.60 15.95
CA SER A 145 -5.15 -6.60 16.14
C SER A 145 -5.44 -5.64 17.28
N ASN A 146 -4.39 -5.01 17.80
CA ASN A 146 -4.49 -3.91 18.76
C ASN A 146 -4.47 -2.53 18.07
N SER A 147 -4.79 -1.47 18.83
CA SER A 147 -4.87 -0.11 18.29
C SER A 147 -3.55 0.41 17.70
N ASN A 148 -2.41 0.01 18.26
CA ASN A 148 -1.09 0.43 17.78
C ASN A 148 -0.76 -0.24 16.44
N GLN A 149 -1.02 -1.54 16.32
CA GLN A 149 -0.81 -2.30 15.08
C GLN A 149 -1.64 -1.71 13.94
N ILE A 150 -2.94 -1.49 14.16
CA ILE A 150 -3.84 -0.89 13.17
C ILE A 150 -3.34 0.51 12.79
N ALA A 151 -3.00 1.35 13.77
CA ALA A 151 -2.56 2.72 13.51
C ALA A 151 -1.26 2.77 12.68
N LYS A 152 -0.30 1.90 12.97
CA LYS A 152 0.96 1.82 12.23
C LYS A 152 0.74 1.28 10.82
N GLU A 153 -0.01 0.18 10.67
CA GLU A 153 -0.18 -0.52 9.39
C GLU A 153 -1.16 0.17 8.44
N ARG A 154 -2.11 0.94 8.97
CA ARG A 154 -3.05 1.73 8.17
C ARG A 154 -2.71 3.22 8.11
N PHE A 155 -1.61 3.65 8.72
CA PHE A 155 -1.15 5.05 8.75
C PHE A 155 -2.20 6.00 9.36
N LEU A 156 -2.71 5.64 10.54
CA LEU A 156 -3.78 6.36 11.25
C LEU A 156 -3.33 6.93 12.59
N ASN A 157 -4.22 7.67 13.26
CA ASN A 157 -4.02 8.13 14.62
C ASN A 157 -4.39 7.02 15.61
N GLN A 158 -3.45 6.59 16.45
CA GLN A 158 -3.71 5.52 17.43
C GLN A 158 -4.85 5.85 18.42
N LYS A 159 -4.95 7.09 18.89
CA LYS A 159 -6.04 7.51 19.79
C LYS A 159 -7.39 7.43 19.06
N ALA A 160 -7.47 7.88 17.81
CA ALA A 160 -8.69 7.78 17.01
C ALA A 160 -9.08 6.31 16.75
N VAL A 161 -8.10 5.46 16.45
CA VAL A 161 -8.30 4.01 16.29
C VAL A 161 -8.83 3.40 17.58
N LEU A 162 -8.25 3.72 18.74
CA LEU A 162 -8.70 3.19 20.03
C LEU A 162 -10.12 3.62 20.38
N ILE A 163 -10.47 4.89 20.14
CA ILE A 163 -11.83 5.40 20.34
C ILE A 163 -12.82 4.61 19.48
N GLU A 164 -12.48 4.36 18.21
CA GLU A 164 -13.36 3.64 17.30
C GLU A 164 -13.51 2.16 17.67
N LEU A 165 -12.42 1.50 18.07
CA LEU A 165 -12.45 0.13 18.57
C LEU A 165 -13.35 -0.01 19.80
N ASN A 166 -13.26 0.92 20.75
CA ASN A 166 -14.12 0.91 21.94
C ASN A 166 -15.59 1.07 21.53
N LYS A 167 -15.93 2.04 20.67
CA LYS A 167 -17.31 2.25 20.21
C LYS A 167 -17.90 1.01 19.53
N LEU A 168 -17.14 0.40 18.62
CA LEU A 168 -17.59 -0.80 17.91
C LEU A 168 -17.69 -2.01 18.84
N SER A 169 -16.83 -2.11 19.86
CA SER A 169 -16.91 -3.16 20.88
C SER A 169 -18.12 -2.97 21.80
N GLU A 170 -18.39 -1.74 22.25
CA GLU A 170 -19.57 -1.39 23.05
C GLU A 170 -20.87 -1.65 22.29
N ALA A 171 -20.86 -1.49 20.97
CA ALA A 171 -21.97 -1.82 20.07
C ALA A 171 -22.10 -3.34 19.77
N GLY A 172 -21.25 -4.20 20.33
CA GLY A 172 -21.27 -5.66 20.09
C GLY A 172 -20.77 -6.09 18.71
N LEU A 173 -20.18 -5.17 17.93
CA LEU A 173 -19.67 -5.45 16.58
C LEU A 173 -18.26 -6.04 16.59
N LEU A 174 -17.50 -5.80 17.65
CA LEU A 174 -16.17 -6.37 17.88
C LEU A 174 -16.14 -7.19 19.17
N ILE A 175 -15.24 -8.17 19.20
CA ILE A 175 -14.88 -8.94 20.38
C ILE A 175 -13.55 -8.39 20.90
N GLU A 176 -13.53 -7.95 22.15
CA GLU A 176 -12.30 -7.59 22.86
C GLU A 176 -11.74 -8.83 23.58
N LYS A 177 -10.48 -9.16 23.30
CA LYS A 177 -9.71 -10.14 24.06
C LYS A 177 -8.58 -9.45 24.81
N ARG A 178 -8.51 -9.68 26.12
CA ARG A 178 -7.40 -9.21 26.96
C ARG A 178 -6.34 -10.29 27.07
N THR A 179 -5.09 -9.91 26.90
CA THR A 179 -3.93 -10.82 27.04
C THR A 179 -2.84 -10.07 27.78
N GLY A 180 -2.68 -10.38 29.07
CA GLY A 180 -1.84 -9.61 29.98
C GLY A 180 -2.29 -8.14 30.05
N ARG A 181 -1.36 -7.21 29.79
CA ARG A 181 -1.64 -5.77 29.72
C ARG A 181 -2.17 -5.30 28.35
N GLY A 182 -2.23 -6.19 27.35
CA GLY A 182 -2.65 -5.88 26.00
C GLY A 182 -4.14 -6.13 25.75
N ARG A 183 -4.73 -5.34 24.85
CA ARG A 183 -6.09 -5.52 24.32
C ARG A 183 -5.97 -5.82 22.83
N SER A 184 -6.59 -6.90 22.37
CA SER A 184 -6.74 -7.22 20.95
C SER A 184 -8.23 -7.23 20.60
N PHE A 185 -8.55 -6.82 19.38
CA PHE A 185 -9.91 -6.76 18.88
C PHE A 185 -10.03 -7.62 17.63
N SER A 186 -11.19 -8.25 17.46
CA SER A 186 -11.56 -8.98 16.25
C SER A 186 -13.03 -8.70 15.91
N ILE A 187 -13.42 -8.87 14.66
CA ILE A 187 -14.83 -8.73 14.25
C ILE A 187 -15.66 -9.87 14.85
N SER A 188 -16.85 -9.55 15.37
CA SER A 188 -17.77 -10.57 15.87
C SER A 188 -18.31 -11.44 14.74
N SER A 189 -18.68 -12.68 15.05
CA SER A 189 -19.19 -13.62 14.04
C SER A 189 -20.42 -13.09 13.31
N ASP A 190 -21.32 -12.41 14.03
CA ASP A 190 -22.56 -11.90 13.47
C ASP A 190 -22.29 -10.72 12.55
N PHE A 191 -21.38 -9.83 12.94
CA PHE A 191 -21.00 -8.71 12.09
C PHE A 191 -20.22 -9.17 10.85
N ALA A 192 -19.36 -10.18 10.98
CA ALA A 192 -18.63 -10.75 9.83
C ALA A 192 -19.57 -11.30 8.75
N ARG A 193 -20.75 -11.83 9.11
CA ARG A 193 -21.72 -12.40 8.16
C ARG A 193 -22.37 -11.36 7.24
N VAL A 194 -22.51 -10.12 7.71
CA VAL A 194 -23.14 -9.03 6.94
C VAL A 194 -22.11 -8.15 6.21
N LEU A 195 -20.83 -8.32 6.52
CA LEU A 195 -19.74 -7.61 5.84
C LEU A 195 -19.34 -8.30 4.53
N PRO A 196 -18.76 -7.55 3.58
CA PRO A 196 -18.14 -8.16 2.41
C PRO A 196 -17.06 -9.15 2.84
N LYS A 197 -17.06 -10.35 2.24
CA LYS A 197 -16.07 -11.37 2.55
C LYS A 197 -14.69 -10.94 2.04
N PRO A 198 -13.67 -10.86 2.91
CA PRO A 198 -12.32 -10.54 2.46
C PRO A 198 -11.73 -11.72 1.68
N LEU A 199 -10.92 -11.40 0.68
CA LEU A 199 -9.99 -12.35 0.09
C LEU A 199 -8.65 -12.31 0.84
N LEU A 200 -7.88 -13.39 0.77
CA LEU A 200 -6.52 -13.44 1.32
C LEU A 200 -5.57 -12.65 0.40
N PHE A 201 -5.62 -11.33 0.52
CA PHE A 201 -4.75 -10.39 -0.20
C PHE A 201 -3.88 -9.60 0.78
N SER A 202 -2.76 -9.09 0.27
CA SER A 202 -1.90 -8.15 0.98
C SER A 202 -2.24 -6.70 0.62
N THR A 203 -1.63 -5.76 1.34
CA THR A 203 -1.81 -4.33 1.08
C THR A 203 -0.58 -3.78 0.38
N VAL A 204 -0.77 -2.96 -0.65
CA VAL A 204 0.31 -2.35 -1.44
C VAL A 204 1.27 -1.40 -0.69
N PRO A 205 0.85 -0.61 0.34
CA PRO A 205 1.71 0.45 0.89
C PRO A 205 3.11 0.01 1.30
N TRP A 206 3.24 -1.16 1.94
CA TRP A 206 4.54 -1.63 2.46
C TRP A 206 5.50 -2.05 1.36
N VAL A 207 5.00 -2.62 0.27
CA VAL A 207 5.83 -2.99 -0.90
C VAL A 207 6.42 -1.74 -1.53
N LEU A 208 5.57 -0.74 -1.82
CA LEU A 208 6.01 0.50 -2.43
C LEU A 208 6.84 1.38 -1.49
N LEU A 209 6.57 1.37 -0.17
CA LEU A 209 7.42 2.03 0.82
C LEU A 209 8.82 1.44 0.81
N THR A 210 8.92 0.10 0.77
CA THR A 210 10.22 -0.58 0.69
C THR A 210 10.95 -0.19 -0.59
N ALA A 211 10.26 -0.21 -1.74
CA ALA A 211 10.82 0.20 -3.03
C ALA A 211 11.43 1.61 -2.96
N THR A 212 10.61 2.57 -2.52
CA THR A 212 10.98 3.98 -2.40
C THR A 212 12.18 4.13 -1.46
N PHE A 213 12.16 3.43 -0.32
CA PHE A 213 13.26 3.46 0.63
C PHE A 213 14.57 2.94 0.03
N LEU A 214 14.54 1.78 -0.66
CA LEU A 214 15.73 1.21 -1.31
C LEU A 214 16.30 2.18 -2.34
N LEU A 215 15.44 2.80 -3.15
CA LEU A 215 15.83 3.78 -4.16
C LEU A 215 16.48 5.02 -3.54
N GLU A 216 15.93 5.54 -2.44
CA GLU A 216 16.39 6.77 -1.78
C GLU A 216 17.64 6.59 -0.90
N LYS A 217 17.77 5.42 -0.27
CA LYS A 217 18.77 5.19 0.78
C LYS A 217 19.89 4.25 0.36
N CYS A 218 19.64 3.35 -0.57
CA CYS A 218 20.60 2.31 -0.93
C CYS A 218 21.06 2.38 -2.40
N LEU A 219 20.21 2.84 -3.32
CA LEU A 219 20.45 2.82 -4.77
C LEU A 219 20.56 4.23 -5.38
N LYS A 220 21.36 5.09 -4.74
CA LYS A 220 21.61 6.45 -5.24
C LYS A 220 22.48 6.43 -6.49
N ASP A 221 22.23 7.37 -7.39
CA ASP A 221 22.94 7.45 -8.67
C ASP A 221 24.45 7.72 -8.50
N ASP A 222 24.83 8.52 -7.50
CA ASP A 222 26.22 8.92 -7.23
C ASP A 222 27.21 7.76 -7.05
N TYR A 223 26.72 6.59 -6.62
CA TYR A 223 27.54 5.41 -6.38
C TYR A 223 26.90 4.12 -6.90
N LEU A 224 25.95 4.19 -7.83
CA LEU A 224 25.25 3.01 -8.34
C LEU A 224 26.18 2.03 -9.07
N GLU A 225 27.27 2.53 -9.64
CA GLU A 225 28.30 1.75 -10.33
C GLU A 225 29.37 1.18 -9.37
N ASP A 226 29.35 1.56 -8.08
CA ASP A 226 30.23 1.01 -7.04
C ASP A 226 29.47 -0.02 -6.20
N GLU A 227 29.68 -1.30 -6.53
CA GLU A 227 29.01 -2.41 -5.86
C GLU A 227 29.29 -2.45 -4.35
N TYR A 228 30.48 -2.05 -3.91
CA TYR A 228 30.83 -2.06 -2.50
C TYR A 228 30.03 -1.01 -1.73
N LEU A 229 29.93 0.23 -2.24
CA LEU A 229 29.17 1.29 -1.60
C LEU A 229 27.67 0.97 -1.52
N VAL A 230 27.11 0.43 -2.61
CA VAL A 230 25.71 -0.01 -2.63
C VAL A 230 25.49 -1.13 -1.59
N TYR A 231 26.35 -2.14 -1.56
CA TYR A 231 26.24 -3.23 -0.60
C TYR A 231 26.41 -2.79 0.85
N SER A 232 27.33 -1.86 1.12
CA SER A 232 27.50 -1.25 2.44
C SER A 232 26.21 -0.54 2.89
N ALA A 233 25.62 0.29 2.03
CA ALA A 233 24.37 0.97 2.33
C ALA A 233 23.23 -0.02 2.63
N PHE A 234 23.18 -1.15 1.93
CA PHE A 234 22.19 -2.20 2.24
C PHE A 234 22.42 -2.83 3.61
N ASN A 235 23.66 -3.11 3.99
CA ASN A 235 23.96 -3.66 5.31
C ASN A 235 23.56 -2.70 6.43
N ASP A 236 23.80 -1.40 6.25
CA ASP A 236 23.41 -0.36 7.20
C ASP A 236 21.88 -0.34 7.43
N PHE A 237 21.09 -0.59 6.39
CA PHE A 237 19.63 -0.56 6.46
C PHE A 237 18.95 -1.94 6.47
N LYS A 238 19.70 -3.04 6.54
CA LYS A 238 19.18 -4.41 6.39
C LYS A 238 18.01 -4.71 7.32
N LYS A 239 18.10 -4.30 8.59
CA LYS A 239 17.05 -4.52 9.59
C LYS A 239 15.75 -3.82 9.22
N GLU A 240 15.83 -2.58 8.74
CA GLU A 240 14.66 -1.77 8.36
C GLU A 240 14.00 -2.33 7.10
N ILE A 241 14.80 -2.71 6.09
CA ILE A 241 14.31 -3.34 4.86
C ILE A 241 13.58 -4.64 5.18
N THR A 242 14.22 -5.49 6.00
CA THR A 242 13.64 -6.77 6.45
C THR A 242 12.31 -6.52 7.17
N PHE A 243 12.30 -5.55 8.09
CA PHE A 243 11.10 -5.18 8.82
C PHE A 243 9.96 -4.71 7.89
N MET A 244 10.24 -3.85 6.91
CA MET A 244 9.22 -3.36 5.97
C MET A 244 8.69 -4.46 5.05
N LEU A 245 9.57 -5.33 4.54
CA LEU A 245 9.18 -6.48 3.73
C LEU A 245 8.25 -7.41 4.51
N PHE A 246 8.60 -7.79 5.75
CA PHE A 246 7.71 -8.60 6.61
C PHE A 246 6.35 -7.95 6.90
N LYS A 247 6.23 -6.62 6.81
CA LYS A 247 4.96 -5.92 6.99
C LYS A 247 4.03 -5.96 5.78
N SER A 248 4.57 -6.21 4.59
CA SER A 248 3.75 -6.37 3.38
C SER A 248 2.89 -7.65 3.43
N LEU A 249 3.52 -8.81 3.64
CA LEU A 249 2.89 -10.10 3.89
C LEU A 249 3.95 -11.07 4.44
N PRO A 250 3.59 -12.05 5.30
CA PRO A 250 4.49 -13.16 5.58
C PRO A 250 4.79 -13.93 4.28
N CYS A 251 6.07 -14.02 3.94
CA CYS A 251 6.60 -14.91 2.92
C CYS A 251 7.76 -15.73 3.53
N GLU A 252 7.88 -17.00 3.16
CA GLU A 252 8.94 -17.91 3.67
C GLU A 252 10.31 -17.68 3.01
N ILE A 253 10.52 -16.49 2.42
CA ILE A 253 11.78 -16.13 1.77
C ILE A 253 12.71 -15.47 2.78
N HIS A 254 13.87 -16.07 2.96
CA HIS A 254 14.94 -15.54 3.78
C HIS A 254 15.84 -14.61 2.96
N LEU A 255 16.02 -13.38 3.42
CA LEU A 255 16.92 -12.42 2.77
C LEU A 255 18.38 -12.89 2.90
N ASN A 256 19.03 -13.11 1.76
CA ASN A 256 20.38 -13.62 1.69
C ASN A 256 21.39 -12.49 1.51
N SER A 257 22.01 -12.06 2.61
CA SER A 257 22.99 -10.96 2.59
C SER A 257 24.44 -11.46 2.59
N LYS A 258 24.77 -12.55 1.89
CA LYS A 258 26.18 -13.00 1.78
C LYS A 258 26.96 -12.16 0.77
N THR A 259 26.30 -11.74 -0.30
CA THR A 259 26.83 -10.86 -1.35
C THR A 259 25.73 -9.91 -1.80
N ALA A 260 26.09 -8.83 -2.51
CA ALA A 260 25.12 -7.87 -3.03
C ALA A 260 24.15 -8.54 -4.00
N GLU A 261 24.67 -9.31 -4.94
CA GLU A 261 23.87 -10.09 -5.89
C GLU A 261 22.86 -11.02 -5.20
N LYS A 262 23.30 -11.81 -4.22
CA LYS A 262 22.39 -12.72 -3.48
C LYS A 262 21.31 -11.95 -2.73
N PHE A 263 21.63 -10.76 -2.26
CA PHE A 263 20.67 -9.90 -1.58
C PHE A 263 19.62 -9.38 -2.56
N TYR A 264 20.05 -8.90 -3.74
CA TYR A 264 19.15 -8.43 -4.80
C TYR A 264 18.19 -9.53 -5.23
N SER A 265 18.72 -10.71 -5.56
CA SER A 265 17.90 -11.87 -5.90
C SER A 265 16.90 -12.19 -4.79
N SER A 266 17.32 -12.19 -3.51
CA SER A 266 16.38 -12.48 -2.42
C SER A 266 15.29 -11.42 -2.24
N ILE A 267 15.53 -10.16 -2.59
CA ILE A 267 14.47 -9.13 -2.61
C ILE A 267 13.53 -9.35 -3.80
N VAL A 268 14.08 -9.66 -4.98
CA VAL A 268 13.29 -10.00 -6.17
C VAL A 268 12.39 -11.20 -5.87
N ASP A 269 12.95 -12.29 -5.34
CA ASP A 269 12.18 -13.48 -4.93
C ASP A 269 11.07 -13.09 -3.94
N TYR A 270 11.38 -12.22 -2.98
CA TYR A 270 10.37 -11.72 -2.02
C TYR A 270 9.25 -10.97 -2.74
N TRP A 271 9.60 -10.09 -3.68
CA TRP A 271 8.62 -9.35 -4.47
C TRP A 271 7.79 -10.26 -5.36
N GLU A 272 8.39 -11.27 -5.98
CA GLU A 272 7.68 -12.30 -6.76
C GLU A 272 6.71 -13.10 -5.88
N CYS A 273 7.12 -13.49 -4.68
CA CYS A 273 6.26 -14.13 -3.69
C CYS A 273 5.06 -13.25 -3.30
N LEU A 274 5.31 -11.96 -3.05
CA LEU A 274 4.26 -10.99 -2.69
C LEU A 274 3.31 -10.68 -3.84
N THR A 275 3.86 -10.56 -5.04
CA THR A 275 3.11 -10.22 -6.24
C THR A 275 2.32 -11.40 -6.77
N GLY A 276 2.78 -12.63 -6.47
CA GLY A 276 2.07 -13.88 -6.72
C GLY A 276 1.36 -13.84 -8.05
N LYS A 277 2.11 -13.59 -9.13
CA LYS A 277 1.58 -13.35 -10.48
C LYS A 277 0.46 -14.34 -10.74
N ILE A 278 -0.75 -13.84 -10.95
CA ILE A 278 -1.82 -14.67 -11.49
C ILE A 278 -1.41 -14.90 -12.93
N VAL A 279 -0.77 -16.04 -13.22
CA VAL A 279 -0.77 -16.56 -14.59
C VAL A 279 -2.24 -16.71 -14.92
N SER A 280 -2.72 -15.90 -15.86
CA SER A 280 -4.05 -16.07 -16.43
C SER A 280 -4.14 -17.51 -16.90
N ALA A 281 -4.90 -18.33 -16.18
CA ALA A 281 -5.37 -19.59 -16.73
C ALA A 281 -6.19 -19.22 -17.97
N GLU A 282 -5.78 -19.80 -19.10
CA GLU A 282 -6.55 -19.83 -20.35
C GLU A 282 -8.00 -20.27 -20.11
#